data_AF-X0CKZ7-F1
#
_entry.id   AF-X0CKZ7-F1
#
_cell.length_a   1.000
_cell.length_b   1.000
_cell.length_c   1.000
_cell.angle_alpha   90.00
_cell.angle_beta   90.00
_cell.angle_gamma   90.00
#
_symmetry.space_group_name_H-M   'P 1'
#
loop_
_entity.id
_entity.type
_entity.pdbx_description
1 polymer ?
#
loop_
_entity_poly.entity_id
_entity_poly.type
_entity_poly.pdbx_seq_one_letter_code
_entity_poly.pdbx_strand_id
1 'polypeptide(L)'
;MLFQSVFFAPLLSLLAQGVAGTPTLHDHSLAHHKRATCTPKSAGSASTDDVPTIVAALKQCGNGGVIVFPKDTTYMIRTKLSLAGCTNCEIQLDGRLKLSDDYTFWNNSRTQIDVRGINGLKFHSPAGTGEIDGNGQAAWDRFGSVGDLKRPVMFAVEGSTDVEVNGFLMKNAQNVFVDIGSNSERVKFLNMDLTAISKSSYPPKNTDGFDIGASKYTTLSNIFIQNEDDCVAFKAGCDQVTITDITCQGSHGLSVGSLGKTNTDTVTNVYVRNATMKGATKAAGIKIYPGGPDHGTAVVRNVTWDGVIVDNCGAAFEFDACYNEDESYCEQHPSTAQVSEIYVKNFSGKTSTKYAPTTGHVYCPVEGKNCDVEFTNWTVKSGTGAGQFLCENISSDVLGITCKAP
;
A
#
# COMPACT_ATOMS: atom_id res chain seq x y z
N MET A 1 49.52 -83.32 -44.06
CA MET A 1 49.14 -83.74 -42.69
C MET A 1 49.14 -82.49 -41.84
N LEU A 2 47.96 -81.90 -41.62
CA LEU A 2 47.76 -80.51 -41.18
C LEU A 2 46.45 -80.41 -40.39
N PHE A 3 46.44 -79.43 -39.47
CA PHE A 3 45.35 -78.82 -38.69
C PHE A 3 44.83 -79.53 -37.41
N GLN A 4 44.30 -78.84 -36.39
CA GLN A 4 44.57 -77.63 -35.57
C GLN A 4 43.34 -77.46 -34.64
N SER A 5 43.53 -76.93 -33.41
CA SER A 5 42.54 -76.23 -32.54
C SER A 5 41.41 -77.09 -31.87
N VAL A 6 40.83 -76.80 -30.70
CA VAL A 6 40.33 -75.55 -30.07
C VAL A 6 40.24 -75.67 -28.51
N PHE A 7 40.28 -74.51 -27.85
CA PHE A 7 40.03 -74.06 -26.46
C PHE A 7 38.85 -74.67 -25.64
N PHE A 8 38.95 -74.60 -24.31
CA PHE A 8 37.92 -74.00 -23.42
C PHE A 8 38.51 -73.62 -22.04
N ALA A 9 38.17 -72.42 -21.54
CA ALA A 9 38.66 -71.82 -20.28
C ALA A 9 37.66 -71.98 -19.13
N PRO A 10 38.08 -72.05 -17.85
CA PRO A 10 37.20 -71.85 -16.71
C PRO A 10 37.32 -70.41 -16.16
N LEU A 11 36.17 -69.78 -15.97
CA LEU A 11 36.02 -68.50 -15.26
C LEU A 11 36.37 -68.71 -13.78
N LEU A 12 37.39 -68.02 -13.27
CA LEU A 12 37.63 -67.88 -11.83
C LEU A 12 37.46 -66.39 -11.47
N SER A 13 36.45 -66.11 -10.67
CA SER A 13 36.11 -64.80 -10.12
C SER A 13 37.15 -64.35 -9.09
N LEU A 14 37.90 -63.30 -9.43
CA LEU A 14 38.80 -62.60 -8.50
C LEU A 14 38.03 -61.42 -7.88
N LEU A 15 37.64 -61.54 -6.60
CA LEU A 15 37.20 -60.42 -5.77
C LEU A 15 38.44 -59.65 -5.31
N ALA A 16 38.83 -58.61 -6.07
CA ALA A 16 39.75 -57.61 -5.59
C ALA A 16 38.98 -56.55 -4.78
N GLN A 17 39.30 -56.45 -3.49
CA GLN A 17 38.81 -55.38 -2.62
C GLN A 17 39.37 -54.04 -3.13
N GLY A 18 38.51 -53.22 -3.75
CA GLY A 18 38.79 -51.81 -3.99
C GLY A 18 38.75 -51.08 -2.65
N VAL A 19 39.89 -50.54 -2.23
CA VAL A 19 39.95 -49.54 -1.16
C VAL A 19 39.18 -48.33 -1.65
N ALA A 20 37.97 -48.14 -1.13
CA ALA A 20 37.18 -46.96 -1.39
C ALA A 20 37.95 -45.75 -0.85
N GLY A 21 38.42 -44.89 -1.76
CA GLY A 21 38.94 -43.58 -1.41
C GLY A 21 37.87 -42.85 -0.61
N THR A 22 38.26 -42.31 0.55
CA THR A 22 37.45 -41.38 1.32
C THR A 22 36.95 -40.28 0.38
N PRO A 23 35.63 -40.04 0.29
CA PRO A 23 35.13 -38.92 -0.48
C PRO A 23 35.70 -37.66 0.17
N THR A 24 36.55 -36.95 -0.58
CA THR A 24 36.94 -35.60 -0.25
C THR A 24 35.66 -34.79 -0.16
N LEU A 25 35.28 -34.39 1.05
CA LEU A 25 34.32 -33.32 1.27
C LEU A 25 34.85 -32.11 0.50
N HIS A 26 34.26 -31.84 -0.66
CA HIS A 26 34.37 -30.52 -1.26
C HIS A 26 33.68 -29.58 -0.30
N ASP A 27 34.50 -28.88 0.48
CA ASP A 27 34.13 -27.67 1.18
C ASP A 27 33.65 -26.67 0.13
N HIS A 28 32.36 -26.74 -0.20
CA HIS A 28 31.65 -25.62 -0.79
C HIS A 28 31.53 -24.56 0.29
N SER A 29 32.66 -23.93 0.62
CA SER A 29 32.67 -22.60 1.19
C SER A 29 31.76 -21.79 0.27
N LEU A 30 30.56 -21.46 0.74
CA LEU A 30 29.75 -20.39 0.19
C LEU A 30 30.61 -19.14 0.38
N ALA A 31 31.48 -18.87 -0.59
CA ALA A 31 32.21 -17.63 -0.64
C ALA A 31 31.14 -16.55 -0.65
N HIS A 32 30.99 -15.83 0.48
CA HIS A 32 30.21 -14.61 0.54
C HIS A 32 30.92 -13.59 -0.35
N HIS A 33 30.68 -13.69 -1.66
CA HIS A 33 31.13 -12.68 -2.60
C HIS A 33 30.49 -11.37 -2.16
N LYS A 34 31.33 -10.37 -1.85
CA LYS A 34 30.85 -9.03 -1.54
C LYS A 34 29.95 -8.57 -2.68
N ARG A 35 28.72 -8.18 -2.35
CA ARG A 35 27.76 -7.63 -3.30
C ARG A 35 28.40 -6.44 -4.04
N ALA A 36 28.28 -6.41 -5.36
CA ALA A 36 28.71 -5.24 -6.14
C ALA A 36 27.97 -4.01 -5.62
N THR A 37 28.69 -2.91 -5.38
CA THR A 37 28.13 -1.68 -4.81
C THR A 37 28.36 -0.53 -5.79
N CYS A 38 27.29 0.20 -6.10
CA CYS A 38 27.31 1.35 -6.99
C CYS A 38 26.76 2.59 -6.27
N THR A 39 27.45 3.72 -6.42
CA THR A 39 26.96 5.03 -5.95
C THR A 39 26.69 5.91 -7.17
N PRO A 40 25.43 6.22 -7.49
CA PRO A 40 25.12 7.14 -8.58
C PRO A 40 25.78 8.50 -8.33
N LYS A 41 26.26 9.15 -9.39
CA LYS A 41 26.85 10.48 -9.27
C LYS A 41 25.75 11.54 -9.32
N SER A 42 25.57 12.30 -8.25
CA SER A 42 24.73 13.51 -8.27
C SER A 42 25.41 14.61 -9.07
N ALA A 43 24.64 15.32 -9.88
CA ALA A 43 25.07 16.52 -10.59
C ALA A 43 25.24 17.73 -9.66
N GLY A 44 24.67 17.70 -8.44
CA GLY A 44 24.73 18.81 -7.49
C GLY A 44 23.99 20.07 -7.96
N SER A 45 23.07 19.95 -8.93
CA SER A 45 22.35 21.06 -9.54
C SER A 45 20.86 20.77 -9.66
N ALA A 46 20.01 21.71 -9.23
CA ALA A 46 18.55 21.62 -9.31
C ALA A 46 18.00 21.48 -10.75
N SER A 47 18.78 21.91 -11.75
CA SER A 47 18.39 21.92 -13.16
C SER A 47 18.82 20.69 -13.95
N THR A 48 19.65 19.82 -13.37
CA THR A 48 20.18 18.62 -14.04
C THR A 48 19.43 17.39 -13.57
N ASP A 49 19.05 16.52 -14.51
CA ASP A 49 18.38 15.25 -14.17
C ASP A 49 19.41 14.18 -13.81
N ASP A 50 19.31 13.63 -12.61
CA ASP A 50 20.21 12.59 -12.11
C ASP A 50 19.74 11.17 -12.45
N VAL A 51 18.49 11.00 -12.93
CA VAL A 51 17.93 9.69 -13.31
C VAL A 51 18.85 8.87 -14.21
N PRO A 52 19.52 9.43 -15.26
CA PRO A 52 20.44 8.65 -16.09
C PRO A 52 21.58 7.99 -15.30
N THR A 53 22.13 8.68 -14.28
CA THR A 53 23.22 8.13 -13.46
C THR A 53 22.72 7.05 -12.51
N ILE A 54 21.48 7.18 -12.03
CA ILE A 54 20.83 6.19 -11.16
C ILE A 54 20.53 4.92 -11.95
N VAL A 55 19.96 5.06 -13.16
CA VAL A 55 19.69 3.93 -14.06
C VAL A 55 20.98 3.23 -14.47
N ALA A 56 22.07 3.96 -14.68
CA ALA A 56 23.39 3.36 -14.94
C ALA A 56 23.89 2.53 -13.75
N ALA A 57 23.75 3.03 -12.52
CA ALA A 57 24.10 2.29 -11.30
C ALA A 57 23.22 1.04 -11.10
N LEU A 58 21.91 1.13 -11.36
CA LEU A 58 20.99 -0.01 -11.35
C LEU A 58 21.37 -1.05 -12.41
N LYS A 59 21.74 -0.63 -13.62
CA LYS A 59 22.21 -1.56 -14.66
C LYS A 59 23.48 -2.31 -14.26
N GLN A 60 24.38 -1.63 -13.54
CA GLN A 60 25.67 -2.20 -13.14
C GLN A 60 25.58 -3.08 -11.89
N CYS A 61 24.79 -2.67 -10.89
CA CYS A 61 24.72 -3.32 -9.57
C CYS A 61 23.34 -3.86 -9.20
N GLY A 62 22.30 -3.70 -10.04
CA GLY A 62 20.92 -4.08 -9.72
C GLY A 62 20.66 -5.59 -9.73
N ASN A 63 21.57 -6.42 -10.25
CA ASN A 63 21.44 -7.87 -10.16
C ASN A 63 22.14 -8.42 -8.91
N GLY A 64 21.44 -8.41 -7.78
CA GLY A 64 21.94 -8.90 -6.48
C GLY A 64 22.86 -7.94 -5.71
N GLY A 65 23.22 -6.80 -6.29
CA GLY A 65 24.11 -5.81 -5.68
C GLY A 65 23.40 -4.75 -4.85
N VAL A 66 24.13 -3.68 -4.54
CA VAL A 66 23.72 -2.56 -3.68
C VAL A 66 23.86 -1.24 -4.45
N ILE A 67 22.83 -0.41 -4.41
CA ILE A 67 22.87 0.97 -4.90
C ILE A 67 22.81 1.89 -3.68
N VAL A 68 23.79 2.78 -3.53
CA VAL A 68 23.94 3.64 -2.34
C VAL A 68 23.75 5.10 -2.74
N PHE A 69 22.78 5.77 -2.10
CA PHE A 69 22.57 7.21 -2.13
C PHE A 69 23.06 7.79 -0.80
N PRO A 70 24.28 8.36 -0.75
CA PRO A 70 24.91 8.74 0.50
C PRO A 70 24.18 9.88 1.20
N LYS A 71 24.33 9.94 2.52
CA LYS A 71 23.92 11.08 3.34
C LYS A 71 24.44 12.40 2.76
N ASP A 72 23.67 13.47 2.98
CA ASP A 72 23.98 14.84 2.57
C ASP A 72 24.09 15.02 1.04
N THR A 73 23.67 14.03 0.25
CA THR A 73 23.63 14.10 -1.22
C THR A 73 22.19 14.22 -1.69
N THR A 74 21.90 15.24 -2.51
CA THR A 74 20.60 15.38 -3.19
C THR A 74 20.71 14.95 -4.64
N TYR A 75 19.76 14.14 -5.08
CA TYR A 75 19.59 13.71 -6.46
C TYR A 75 18.31 14.32 -7.02
N MET A 76 18.41 15.01 -8.14
CA MET A 76 17.29 15.66 -8.79
C MET A 76 16.64 14.71 -9.78
N ILE A 77 15.38 14.34 -9.54
CA ILE A 77 14.61 13.41 -10.36
C ILE A 77 13.67 14.24 -11.23
N ARG A 78 14.12 14.53 -12.46
CA ARG A 78 13.37 15.38 -13.41
C ARG A 78 12.65 14.58 -14.48
N THR A 79 12.91 13.28 -14.57
CA THR A 79 12.15 12.31 -15.39
C THR A 79 11.73 11.12 -14.53
N LYS A 80 10.88 10.23 -15.08
CA LYS A 80 10.43 9.03 -14.37
C LYS A 80 11.62 8.14 -13.98
N LEU A 81 11.78 7.87 -12.69
CA LEU A 81 12.78 6.93 -12.17
C LEU A 81 12.21 5.51 -12.21
N SER A 82 12.61 4.72 -13.21
CA SER A 82 12.32 3.28 -13.22
C SER A 82 13.41 2.50 -12.48
N LEU A 83 12.99 1.59 -11.59
CA LEU A 83 13.90 0.66 -10.91
C LEU A 83 14.15 -0.62 -11.72
N ALA A 84 13.79 -0.63 -13.00
CA ALA A 84 14.06 -1.75 -13.90
C ALA A 84 15.56 -2.13 -13.89
N GLY A 85 15.83 -3.43 -13.89
CA GLY A 85 17.17 -3.97 -13.70
C GLY A 85 17.50 -4.34 -12.25
N CYS A 86 16.64 -4.00 -11.29
CA CYS A 86 16.70 -4.57 -9.95
C CYS A 86 16.15 -6.02 -9.93
N THR A 87 16.99 -6.95 -9.51
CA THR A 87 16.63 -8.34 -9.18
C THR A 87 17.40 -8.73 -7.92
N ASN A 88 16.68 -9.01 -6.83
CA ASN A 88 17.26 -9.22 -5.49
C ASN A 88 18.24 -8.11 -5.06
N CYS A 89 17.96 -6.88 -5.45
CA CYS A 89 18.83 -5.74 -5.21
C CYS A 89 18.54 -5.05 -3.88
N GLU A 90 19.54 -4.33 -3.39
CA GLU A 90 19.41 -3.45 -2.23
C GLU A 90 19.62 -1.99 -2.67
N ILE A 91 18.71 -1.11 -2.26
CA ILE A 91 18.84 0.34 -2.42
C ILE A 91 18.95 0.93 -1.02
N GLN A 92 20.08 1.58 -0.74
CA GLN A 92 20.36 2.29 0.50
C GLN A 92 20.20 3.79 0.24
N LEU A 93 19.16 4.41 0.80
CA LEU A 93 18.88 5.83 0.67
C LEU A 93 19.10 6.56 1.98
N ASP A 94 20.29 7.12 2.17
CA ASP A 94 20.57 8.01 3.30
C ASP A 94 20.60 9.49 2.88
N GLY A 95 20.65 9.75 1.58
CA GLY A 95 20.50 11.07 0.97
C GLY A 95 19.05 11.41 0.63
N ARG A 96 18.88 12.26 -0.40
CA ARG A 96 17.58 12.78 -0.82
C ARG A 96 17.32 12.53 -2.31
N LEU A 97 16.16 11.96 -2.64
CA LEU A 97 15.60 12.00 -3.99
C LEU A 97 14.59 13.15 -4.06
N LYS A 98 14.91 14.22 -4.81
CA LYS A 98 14.03 15.37 -4.97
C LYS A 98 13.40 15.37 -6.35
N LEU A 99 12.10 15.10 -6.41
CA LEU A 99 11.33 15.10 -7.65
C LEU A 99 11.12 16.54 -8.16
N SER A 100 11.11 16.71 -9.47
CA SER A 100 10.82 18.01 -10.10
C SER A 100 9.40 18.48 -9.79
N ASP A 101 9.21 19.79 -9.56
CA ASP A 101 7.91 20.46 -9.44
C ASP A 101 7.31 20.86 -10.80
N ASP A 102 7.94 20.46 -11.91
CA ASP A 102 7.42 20.66 -13.25
C ASP A 102 6.13 19.85 -13.46
N TYR A 103 5.02 20.39 -12.96
CA TYR A 103 3.69 19.79 -13.07
C TYR A 103 3.23 19.69 -14.54
N THR A 104 3.84 20.45 -15.46
CA THR A 104 3.54 20.37 -16.89
C THR A 104 4.12 19.10 -17.47
N PHE A 105 5.39 18.79 -17.15
CA PHE A 105 6.00 17.51 -17.50
C PHE A 105 5.27 16.32 -16.88
N TRP A 106 4.90 16.44 -15.61
CA TRP A 106 4.24 15.35 -14.88
C TRP A 106 2.77 15.14 -15.24
N ASN A 107 2.12 16.08 -15.93
CA ASN A 107 0.71 15.95 -16.29
C ASN A 107 0.47 14.71 -17.18
N ASN A 108 -0.49 13.86 -16.80
CA ASN A 108 -0.78 12.55 -17.41
C ASN A 108 0.31 11.48 -17.19
N SER A 109 1.36 11.74 -16.42
CA SER A 109 2.28 10.69 -16.01
C SER A 109 1.61 9.78 -14.98
N ARG A 110 1.78 8.47 -15.14
CA ARG A 110 1.25 7.47 -14.20
C ARG A 110 1.93 7.55 -12.84
N THR A 111 3.26 7.55 -12.83
CA THR A 111 4.07 7.56 -11.60
C THR A 111 5.41 8.25 -11.80
N GLN A 112 6.01 8.73 -10.71
CA GLN A 112 7.34 9.35 -10.69
C GLN A 112 8.45 8.32 -10.37
N ILE A 113 8.21 7.38 -9.46
CA ILE A 113 9.10 6.25 -9.12
C ILE A 113 8.38 4.94 -9.42
N ASP A 114 8.93 4.17 -10.38
CA ASP A 114 8.27 3.04 -11.01
C ASP A 114 8.95 1.71 -10.63
N VAL A 115 8.34 0.98 -9.71
CA VAL A 115 8.76 -0.35 -9.24
C VAL A 115 7.93 -1.41 -9.94
N ARG A 116 8.25 -1.66 -11.22
CA ARG A 116 7.49 -2.58 -12.08
C ARG A 116 8.26 -3.86 -12.39
N GLY A 117 7.62 -5.00 -12.16
CA GLY A 117 8.16 -6.31 -12.54
C GLY A 117 9.42 -6.72 -11.77
N ILE A 118 9.60 -6.22 -10.55
CA ILE A 118 10.79 -6.50 -9.73
C ILE A 118 10.56 -7.76 -8.90
N ASN A 119 11.55 -8.63 -8.84
CA ASN A 119 11.60 -9.77 -7.94
C ASN A 119 12.75 -9.59 -6.95
N GLY A 120 12.41 -9.26 -5.71
CA GLY A 120 13.37 -8.95 -4.65
C GLY A 120 13.90 -7.51 -4.73
N LEU A 121 13.34 -6.63 -3.91
CA LEU A 121 13.86 -5.28 -3.65
C LEU A 121 13.89 -5.04 -2.16
N LYS A 122 15.04 -4.60 -1.64
CA LYS A 122 15.15 -3.97 -0.32
C LYS A 122 15.51 -2.50 -0.49
N PHE A 123 14.56 -1.60 -0.29
CA PHE A 123 14.76 -0.16 -0.37
C PHE A 123 14.67 0.44 1.04
N HIS A 124 15.80 0.84 1.61
CA HIS A 124 15.83 1.29 3.00
C HIS A 124 16.84 2.41 3.27
N SER A 125 16.72 3.08 4.41
CA SER A 125 17.72 4.04 4.91
C SER A 125 18.45 3.46 6.13
N PRO A 126 19.66 2.89 5.95
CA PRO A 126 20.46 2.41 7.08
C PRO A 126 20.73 3.47 8.15
N ALA A 127 20.91 4.74 7.76
CA ALA A 127 21.20 5.83 8.68
C ALA A 127 19.93 6.53 9.22
N GLY A 128 18.74 6.19 8.71
CA GLY A 128 17.48 6.85 9.05
C GLY A 128 17.39 8.31 8.60
N THR A 129 18.18 8.72 7.60
CA THR A 129 18.22 10.10 7.07
C THR A 129 17.64 10.22 5.66
N GLY A 130 17.23 9.11 5.05
CA GLY A 130 16.67 9.07 3.71
C GLY A 130 15.42 9.93 3.56
N GLU A 131 15.31 10.59 2.41
CA GLU A 131 14.11 11.37 2.05
C GLU A 131 13.77 11.22 0.56
N ILE A 132 12.49 11.06 0.26
CA ILE A 132 11.90 11.30 -1.07
C ILE A 132 10.97 12.52 -0.98
N ASP A 133 11.32 13.60 -1.67
CA ASP A 133 10.51 14.83 -1.75
C ASP A 133 9.83 14.94 -3.11
N GLY A 134 8.52 14.80 -3.14
CA GLY A 134 7.70 14.87 -4.34
C GLY A 134 7.52 16.28 -4.89
N ASN A 135 7.92 17.29 -4.10
CA ASN A 135 7.88 18.71 -4.47
C ASN A 135 6.50 19.16 -4.99
N GLY A 136 5.44 18.69 -4.32
CA GLY A 136 4.07 18.75 -4.83
C GLY A 136 3.36 20.10 -4.81
N GLN A 137 3.92 21.14 -4.16
CA GLN A 137 3.24 22.42 -3.95
C GLN A 137 2.69 23.05 -5.23
N ALA A 138 3.51 23.12 -6.28
CA ALA A 138 3.10 23.74 -7.55
C ALA A 138 1.94 22.96 -8.21
N ALA A 139 1.93 21.63 -8.07
CA ALA A 139 0.85 20.79 -8.58
C ALA A 139 -0.44 20.97 -7.76
N TRP A 140 -0.35 21.12 -6.43
CA TRP A 140 -1.50 21.38 -5.57
C TRP A 140 -2.14 22.74 -5.87
N ASP A 141 -1.34 23.78 -6.02
CA ASP A 141 -1.82 25.14 -6.32
C ASP A 141 -2.52 25.19 -7.69
N ARG A 142 -1.95 24.53 -8.71
CA ARG A 142 -2.57 24.45 -10.04
C ARG A 142 -3.85 23.62 -10.02
N PHE A 143 -3.83 22.45 -9.37
CA PHE A 143 -5.01 21.59 -9.28
C PHE A 143 -6.14 22.29 -8.51
N GLY A 144 -5.83 22.96 -7.40
CA GLY A 144 -6.83 23.69 -6.62
C GLY A 144 -7.38 24.94 -7.31
N SER A 145 -6.61 25.58 -8.20
CA SER A 145 -7.07 26.79 -8.91
C SER A 145 -7.79 26.50 -10.23
N VAL A 146 -7.38 25.47 -10.97
CA VAL A 146 -7.87 25.21 -12.35
C VAL A 146 -8.48 23.81 -12.49
N GLY A 147 -8.02 22.82 -11.72
CA GLY A 147 -8.55 21.45 -11.76
C GLY A 147 -8.16 20.64 -13.00
N ASP A 148 -7.17 21.08 -13.78
CA ASP A 148 -6.84 20.51 -15.09
C ASP A 148 -5.67 19.51 -15.09
N LEU A 149 -5.11 19.20 -13.93
CA LEU A 149 -3.97 18.29 -13.81
C LEU A 149 -4.37 16.85 -13.49
N LYS A 150 -3.86 15.91 -14.29
CA LYS A 150 -3.73 14.49 -13.93
C LYS A 150 -2.34 14.28 -13.34
N ARG A 151 -2.25 14.49 -12.02
CA ARG A 151 -1.00 14.44 -11.24
C ARG A 151 -0.54 12.98 -11.05
N PRO A 152 0.77 12.69 -11.07
CA PRO A 152 1.28 11.32 -10.94
C PRO A 152 1.25 10.81 -9.50
N VAL A 153 1.20 9.49 -9.36
CA VAL A 153 1.52 8.82 -8.08
C VAL A 153 3.03 8.93 -7.82
N MET A 154 3.43 9.22 -6.58
CA MET A 154 4.86 9.35 -6.25
C MET A 154 5.61 8.01 -6.44
N PHE A 155 5.09 6.92 -5.87
CA PHE A 155 5.74 5.62 -5.86
C PHE A 155 4.75 4.50 -6.22
N ALA A 156 4.97 3.77 -7.32
CA ALA A 156 4.07 2.70 -7.74
C ALA A 156 4.79 1.33 -7.74
N VAL A 157 4.19 0.34 -7.07
CA VAL A 157 4.60 -1.07 -7.07
C VAL A 157 3.64 -1.87 -7.94
N GLU A 158 4.11 -2.30 -9.11
CA GLU A 158 3.26 -2.94 -10.11
C GLU A 158 3.83 -4.27 -10.58
N GLY A 159 3.08 -5.36 -10.39
CA GLY A 159 3.49 -6.70 -10.82
C GLY A 159 4.84 -7.14 -10.25
N SER A 160 5.13 -6.70 -9.03
CA SER A 160 6.40 -6.97 -8.35
C SER A 160 6.19 -7.95 -7.20
N THR A 161 7.26 -8.62 -6.79
CA THR A 161 7.25 -9.64 -5.76
C THR A 161 8.42 -9.46 -4.82
N ASP A 162 8.21 -9.68 -3.52
CA ASP A 162 9.24 -9.56 -2.49
C ASP A 162 9.87 -8.15 -2.46
N VAL A 163 9.02 -7.14 -2.28
CA VAL A 163 9.41 -5.72 -2.17
C VAL A 163 9.33 -5.29 -0.72
N GLU A 164 10.42 -4.78 -0.16
CA GLU A 164 10.48 -4.16 1.17
C GLU A 164 10.96 -2.73 1.04
N VAL A 165 10.18 -1.79 1.58
CA VAL A 165 10.50 -0.37 1.71
C VAL A 165 10.54 0.00 3.19
N ASN A 166 11.62 0.59 3.68
CA ASN A 166 11.83 0.72 5.12
C ASN A 166 12.63 1.96 5.57
N GLY A 167 12.12 2.71 6.55
CA GLY A 167 12.94 3.57 7.39
C GLY A 167 13.26 4.97 6.85
N PHE A 168 12.47 5.52 5.92
CA PHE A 168 12.71 6.86 5.39
C PHE A 168 11.44 7.71 5.22
N LEU A 169 11.63 9.01 5.06
CA LEU A 169 10.55 9.99 4.87
C LEU A 169 10.14 10.08 3.40
N MET A 170 8.85 10.00 3.12
CA MET A 170 8.25 10.48 1.88
C MET A 170 7.47 11.76 2.16
N LYS A 171 7.69 12.82 1.38
CA LYS A 171 6.99 14.09 1.60
C LYS A 171 6.52 14.73 0.31
N ASN A 172 5.46 15.52 0.43
CA ASN A 172 4.91 16.38 -0.61
C ASN A 172 4.63 15.66 -1.94
N ALA A 173 3.98 14.49 -1.90
CA ALA A 173 3.53 13.82 -3.12
C ALA A 173 2.60 14.74 -3.93
N GLN A 174 2.76 14.75 -5.25
CA GLN A 174 1.89 15.53 -6.13
C GLN A 174 0.45 15.02 -6.11
N ASN A 175 0.25 13.72 -5.87
CA ASN A 175 -1.03 13.03 -5.71
C ASN A 175 -0.81 11.91 -4.65
N VAL A 176 -1.33 10.70 -4.85
CA VAL A 176 -1.08 9.52 -4.01
C VAL A 176 0.41 9.30 -3.76
N PHE A 177 0.77 8.98 -2.51
CA PHE A 177 2.14 8.63 -2.12
C PHE A 177 2.53 7.27 -2.69
N VAL A 178 1.79 6.23 -2.33
CA VAL A 178 2.09 4.85 -2.72
C VAL A 178 0.88 4.18 -3.36
N ASP A 179 1.08 3.60 -4.53
CA ASP A 179 0.11 2.70 -5.17
C ASP A 179 0.72 1.29 -5.29
N ILE A 180 -0.04 0.27 -4.87
CA ILE A 180 0.35 -1.14 -4.94
C ILE A 180 -0.70 -1.88 -5.76
N GLY A 181 -0.30 -2.48 -6.87
CA GLY A 181 -1.24 -3.12 -7.79
C GLY A 181 -0.62 -4.08 -8.78
N SER A 182 -1.38 -4.34 -9.84
CA SER A 182 -0.99 -5.22 -10.96
C SER A 182 -0.54 -6.63 -10.53
N ASN A 183 -1.26 -7.23 -9.58
CA ASN A 183 -0.98 -8.55 -8.99
C ASN A 183 0.37 -8.62 -8.29
N SER A 184 0.78 -7.55 -7.60
CA SER A 184 1.99 -7.58 -6.77
C SER A 184 1.80 -8.50 -5.56
N GLU A 185 2.88 -9.15 -5.10
CA GLU A 185 2.85 -10.08 -3.97
C GLU A 185 3.95 -9.82 -2.96
N ARG A 186 3.65 -9.98 -1.65
CA ARG A 186 4.62 -9.85 -0.55
C ARG A 186 5.33 -8.48 -0.58
N VAL A 187 4.51 -7.44 -0.53
CA VAL A 187 4.97 -6.03 -0.50
C VAL A 187 4.92 -5.52 0.95
N LYS A 188 6.00 -4.91 1.42
CA LYS A 188 6.12 -4.41 2.80
C LYS A 188 6.56 -2.95 2.81
N PHE A 189 5.88 -2.14 3.61
CA PHE A 189 6.33 -0.80 3.99
C PHE A 189 6.42 -0.72 5.51
N LEU A 190 7.60 -0.34 6.02
CA LEU A 190 7.93 -0.43 7.44
C LEU A 190 8.60 0.86 7.93
N ASN A 191 8.27 1.34 9.13
CA ASN A 191 8.97 2.48 9.76
C ASN A 191 9.04 3.72 8.86
N MET A 192 7.91 4.12 8.27
CA MET A 192 7.84 5.20 7.28
C MET A 192 7.05 6.38 7.83
N ASP A 193 7.50 7.58 7.48
CA ASP A 193 6.75 8.82 7.64
C ASP A 193 6.33 9.33 6.26
N LEU A 194 5.06 9.66 6.09
CA LEU A 194 4.48 10.25 4.88
C LEU A 194 3.84 11.60 5.23
N THR A 195 4.29 12.70 4.64
CA THR A 195 3.77 14.04 4.98
C THR A 195 3.47 14.91 3.76
N ALA A 196 2.23 15.38 3.63
CA ALA A 196 1.82 16.38 2.64
C ALA A 196 1.27 17.60 3.37
N ILE A 197 2.05 18.68 3.40
CA ILE A 197 1.69 19.91 4.13
C ILE A 197 1.81 21.07 3.15
N SER A 198 0.67 21.65 2.78
CA SER A 198 0.66 22.82 1.89
C SER A 198 1.16 24.07 2.60
N LYS A 199 1.83 24.93 1.84
CA LYS A 199 2.28 26.27 2.23
C LYS A 199 1.33 27.37 1.73
N SER A 200 0.23 26.99 1.08
CA SER A 200 -0.77 27.89 0.50
C SER A 200 -2.17 27.56 1.05
N SER A 201 -3.18 28.30 0.59
CA SER A 201 -4.59 28.00 0.88
C SER A 201 -5.12 26.78 0.12
N TYR A 202 -4.38 26.26 -0.86
CA TYR A 202 -4.78 25.07 -1.62
C TYR A 202 -4.31 23.82 -0.88
N PRO A 203 -5.23 22.96 -0.39
CA PRO A 203 -4.84 21.74 0.30
C PRO A 203 -4.21 20.74 -0.67
N PRO A 204 -3.34 19.83 -0.19
CA PRO A 204 -2.76 18.75 -0.98
C PRO A 204 -3.80 17.66 -1.29
N LYS A 205 -4.78 17.98 -2.14
CA LYS A 205 -5.89 17.08 -2.51
C LYS A 205 -5.39 15.75 -3.08
N ASN A 206 -6.06 14.65 -2.75
CA ASN A 206 -5.76 13.30 -3.26
C ASN A 206 -4.32 12.88 -2.96
N THR A 207 -3.85 13.19 -1.75
CA THR A 207 -2.54 12.73 -1.27
C THR A 207 -2.68 11.46 -0.44
N ASP A 208 -3.41 10.48 -0.95
CA ASP A 208 -3.66 9.19 -0.31
C ASP A 208 -2.33 8.56 0.12
N GLY A 209 -2.26 8.03 1.35
CA GLY A 209 -1.03 7.44 1.87
C GLY A 209 -0.68 6.17 1.11
N PHE A 210 -1.61 5.21 1.09
CA PHE A 210 -1.49 3.96 0.35
C PHE A 210 -2.80 3.62 -0.36
N ASP A 211 -2.74 3.52 -1.69
CA ASP A 211 -3.75 2.86 -2.50
C ASP A 211 -3.33 1.41 -2.74
N ILE A 212 -4.04 0.46 -2.14
CA ILE A 212 -3.75 -0.97 -2.25
C ILE A 212 -4.81 -1.61 -3.13
N GLY A 213 -4.50 -1.85 -4.39
CA GLY A 213 -5.34 -2.56 -5.35
C GLY A 213 -4.96 -4.03 -5.49
N ALA A 214 -5.10 -4.56 -6.70
CA ALA A 214 -4.82 -5.95 -7.07
C ALA A 214 -3.43 -6.41 -6.59
N SER A 215 -3.38 -7.05 -5.42
CA SER A 215 -2.16 -7.46 -4.73
C SER A 215 -2.45 -8.46 -3.61
N LYS A 216 -1.44 -9.22 -3.20
CA LYS A 216 -1.54 -10.21 -2.11
C LYS A 216 -0.40 -10.12 -1.09
N TYR A 217 -0.72 -10.31 0.19
CA TYR A 217 0.27 -10.32 1.28
C TYR A 217 0.97 -8.97 1.46
N THR A 218 0.20 -7.88 1.44
CA THR A 218 0.72 -6.53 1.71
C THR A 218 0.81 -6.29 3.21
N THR A 219 1.96 -5.82 3.70
CA THR A 219 2.18 -5.48 5.11
C THR A 219 2.57 -4.02 5.29
N LEU A 220 1.83 -3.28 6.10
CA LEU A 220 2.21 -1.94 6.55
C LEU A 220 2.44 -1.98 8.07
N SER A 221 3.59 -1.50 8.55
CA SER A 221 3.89 -1.54 9.99
C SER A 221 4.68 -0.33 10.47
N ASN A 222 4.29 0.24 11.61
CA ASN A 222 4.90 1.43 12.20
C ASN A 222 4.98 2.59 11.20
N ILE A 223 3.80 3.12 10.83
CA ILE A 223 3.67 4.13 9.78
C ILE A 223 3.00 5.39 10.34
N PHE A 224 3.55 6.56 10.04
CA PHE A 224 2.91 7.84 10.28
C PHE A 224 2.53 8.50 8.95
N ILE A 225 1.28 8.96 8.83
CA ILE A 225 0.78 9.67 7.65
C ILE A 225 0.11 10.97 8.09
N GLN A 226 0.53 12.08 7.48
CA GLN A 226 -0.18 13.36 7.52
C GLN A 226 -0.50 13.78 6.09
N ASN A 227 -1.78 13.76 5.73
CA ASN A 227 -2.26 14.02 4.38
C ASN A 227 -3.67 14.64 4.38
N GLU A 228 -4.27 14.79 3.19
CA GLU A 228 -5.61 15.36 2.98
C GLU A 228 -6.50 14.47 2.09
N ASP A 229 -6.27 13.16 2.13
CA ASP A 229 -7.16 12.15 1.54
C ASP A 229 -7.04 10.81 2.31
N ASP A 230 -7.51 9.68 1.76
CA ASP A 230 -7.53 8.39 2.45
C ASP A 230 -6.13 8.07 3.06
N CYS A 231 -6.09 7.62 4.32
CA CYS A 231 -4.82 7.21 4.94
C CYS A 231 -4.31 5.94 4.27
N VAL A 232 -5.21 4.96 4.17
CA VAL A 232 -5.05 3.76 3.36
C VAL A 232 -6.39 3.51 2.69
N ALA A 233 -6.38 3.32 1.38
CA ALA A 233 -7.55 2.89 0.63
C ALA A 233 -7.36 1.46 0.10
N PHE A 234 -8.26 0.57 0.49
CA PHE A 234 -8.32 -0.80 -0.01
C PHE A 234 -9.16 -0.81 -1.30
N LYS A 235 -8.50 -0.86 -2.45
CA LYS A 235 -9.11 -0.82 -3.78
C LYS A 235 -9.34 -2.23 -4.32
N ALA A 236 -9.98 -2.30 -5.50
CA ALA A 236 -10.33 -3.55 -6.16
C ALA A 236 -9.15 -4.52 -6.32
N GLY A 237 -9.37 -5.77 -5.92
CA GLY A 237 -8.43 -6.88 -6.05
C GLY A 237 -7.44 -7.05 -4.89
N CYS A 238 -7.51 -6.23 -3.83
CA CYS A 238 -6.61 -6.41 -2.70
C CYS A 238 -7.03 -7.62 -1.84
N ASP A 239 -6.05 -8.46 -1.49
CA ASP A 239 -6.23 -9.65 -0.68
C ASP A 239 -5.08 -9.79 0.34
N GLN A 240 -5.37 -10.31 1.54
CA GLN A 240 -4.34 -10.59 2.56
C GLN A 240 -3.51 -9.34 2.92
N VAL A 241 -4.17 -8.28 3.38
CA VAL A 241 -3.50 -7.04 3.82
C VAL A 241 -3.43 -7.01 5.34
N THR A 242 -2.24 -6.78 5.89
CA THR A 242 -2.05 -6.59 7.34
C THR A 242 -1.45 -5.22 7.62
N ILE A 243 -2.10 -4.47 8.50
CA ILE A 243 -1.63 -3.17 8.98
C ILE A 243 -1.50 -3.21 10.49
N THR A 244 -0.34 -2.82 11.02
CA THR A 244 -0.09 -2.75 12.48
C THR A 244 0.56 -1.43 12.85
N ASP A 245 0.07 -0.77 13.88
CA ASP A 245 0.68 0.45 14.43
C ASP A 245 0.79 1.56 13.37
N ILE A 246 -0.36 2.15 13.04
CA ILE A 246 -0.46 3.26 12.07
C ILE A 246 -1.05 4.50 12.72
N THR A 247 -0.47 5.67 12.47
CA THR A 247 -1.03 6.96 12.90
C THR A 247 -1.32 7.81 11.68
N CYS A 248 -2.57 8.27 11.56
CA CYS A 248 -3.01 9.10 10.45
C CYS A 248 -3.51 10.46 10.98
N GLN A 249 -3.12 11.55 10.33
CA GLN A 249 -3.54 12.91 10.68
C GLN A 249 -4.08 13.67 9.46
N GLY A 250 -5.29 14.23 9.61
CA GLY A 250 -5.95 15.04 8.56
C GLY A 250 -6.56 14.24 7.41
N SER A 251 -6.50 12.91 7.47
CA SER A 251 -6.85 12.01 6.37
C SER A 251 -8.37 11.83 6.15
N HIS A 252 -8.73 11.04 5.15
CA HIS A 252 -10.08 10.51 4.95
C HIS A 252 -10.29 9.11 5.53
N GLY A 253 -9.36 8.66 6.39
CA GLY A 253 -9.51 7.43 7.15
C GLY A 253 -8.91 6.19 6.51
N LEU A 254 -9.10 5.06 7.17
CA LEU A 254 -8.79 3.72 6.65
C LEU A 254 -10.01 3.21 5.89
N SER A 255 -10.00 3.34 4.57
CA SER A 255 -11.20 3.21 3.74
C SER A 255 -11.15 1.96 2.87
N VAL A 256 -12.15 1.10 2.95
CA VAL A 256 -12.45 0.18 1.85
C VAL A 256 -13.14 0.97 0.74
N GLY A 257 -12.62 0.84 -0.48
CA GLY A 257 -13.20 1.42 -1.68
C GLY A 257 -12.66 2.80 -2.11
N SER A 258 -13.41 3.53 -2.95
CA SER A 258 -14.73 3.16 -3.47
C SER A 258 -14.71 1.88 -4.33
N LEU A 259 -15.73 1.04 -4.22
CA LEU A 259 -15.87 -0.22 -4.99
C LEU A 259 -17.18 -0.23 -5.77
N GLY A 260 -17.20 -0.91 -6.92
CA GLY A 260 -18.39 -1.12 -7.72
C GLY A 260 -18.68 -0.01 -8.72
N LYS A 261 -17.70 0.85 -9.03
CA LYS A 261 -17.93 2.03 -9.90
C LYS A 261 -18.50 1.65 -11.26
N THR A 262 -17.90 0.63 -11.89
CA THR A 262 -18.30 0.12 -13.22
C THR A 262 -18.19 -1.41 -13.34
N ASN A 263 -17.49 -2.07 -12.42
CA ASN A 263 -17.19 -3.50 -12.49
C ASN A 263 -17.54 -4.18 -11.16
N THR A 264 -17.50 -5.51 -11.13
CA THR A 264 -17.44 -6.24 -9.87
C THR A 264 -16.06 -6.09 -9.24
N ASP A 265 -15.99 -5.35 -8.13
CA ASP A 265 -14.76 -5.16 -7.38
C ASP A 265 -14.73 -6.03 -6.12
N THR A 266 -13.55 -6.49 -5.72
CA THR A 266 -13.40 -7.37 -4.55
C THR A 266 -12.33 -6.84 -3.60
N VAL A 267 -12.58 -6.95 -2.29
CA VAL A 267 -11.61 -6.69 -1.22
C VAL A 267 -11.79 -7.79 -0.18
N THR A 268 -10.72 -8.55 0.09
CA THR A 268 -10.79 -9.66 1.04
C THR A 268 -9.63 -9.73 2.00
N ASN A 269 -9.88 -10.29 3.19
CA ASN A 269 -8.83 -10.64 4.16
C ASN A 269 -7.94 -9.44 4.53
N VAL A 270 -8.56 -8.38 5.06
CA VAL A 270 -7.87 -7.17 5.54
C VAL A 270 -7.90 -7.16 7.06
N TYR A 271 -6.74 -7.00 7.69
CA TYR A 271 -6.62 -6.89 9.14
C TYR A 271 -5.82 -5.65 9.49
N VAL A 272 -6.48 -4.67 10.11
CA VAL A 272 -5.85 -3.48 10.69
C VAL A 272 -5.86 -3.60 12.20
N ARG A 273 -4.70 -3.40 12.82
CA ARG A 273 -4.53 -3.40 14.26
C ARG A 273 -3.79 -2.15 14.75
N ASN A 274 -4.22 -1.61 15.90
CA ASN A 274 -3.57 -0.49 16.58
C ASN A 274 -3.45 0.76 15.66
N ALA A 275 -4.58 1.33 15.25
CA ALA A 275 -4.57 2.57 14.49
C ALA A 275 -4.91 3.77 15.36
N THR A 276 -4.22 4.90 15.16
CA THR A 276 -4.58 6.19 15.77
C THR A 276 -4.97 7.17 14.67
N MET A 277 -6.23 7.61 14.69
CA MET A 277 -6.80 8.48 13.67
C MET A 277 -7.05 9.85 14.27
N LYS A 278 -6.38 10.89 13.75
CA LYS A 278 -6.41 12.26 14.29
C LYS A 278 -6.98 13.24 13.28
N GLY A 279 -8.09 13.90 13.62
CA GLY A 279 -8.67 14.95 12.78
C GLY A 279 -9.06 14.47 11.37
N ALA A 280 -9.28 13.17 11.18
CA ALA A 280 -9.69 12.61 9.90
C ALA A 280 -11.18 12.88 9.63
N THR A 281 -11.64 12.86 8.38
CA THR A 281 -13.08 12.99 8.08
C THR A 281 -13.86 11.81 8.67
N LYS A 282 -13.30 10.61 8.55
CA LYS A 282 -13.70 9.39 9.27
C LYS A 282 -12.46 8.63 9.73
N ALA A 283 -12.54 7.88 10.84
CA ALA A 283 -11.42 7.04 11.28
C ALA A 283 -11.29 5.77 10.42
N ALA A 284 -12.39 5.05 10.18
CA ALA A 284 -12.44 3.91 9.26
C ALA A 284 -13.77 3.89 8.50
N GLY A 285 -13.85 3.13 7.41
CA GLY A 285 -15.12 2.97 6.72
C GLY A 285 -15.09 2.18 5.42
N ILE A 286 -16.27 2.05 4.82
CA ILE A 286 -16.52 1.33 3.57
C ILE A 286 -17.31 2.26 2.64
N LYS A 287 -16.85 2.42 1.40
CA LYS A 287 -17.50 3.22 0.35
C LYS A 287 -17.82 2.30 -0.83
N ILE A 288 -19.10 2.12 -1.15
CA ILE A 288 -19.54 1.26 -2.25
C ILE A 288 -20.57 2.04 -3.09
N TYR A 289 -20.49 1.89 -4.41
CA TYR A 289 -21.46 2.45 -5.34
C TYR A 289 -22.82 1.75 -5.22
N PRO A 290 -23.94 2.45 -5.51
CA PRO A 290 -25.25 1.83 -5.63
C PRO A 290 -25.32 0.86 -6.81
N GLY A 291 -26.48 0.24 -7.00
CA GLY A 291 -26.78 -0.55 -8.20
C GLY A 291 -27.11 0.36 -9.37
N GLY A 292 -27.69 -0.20 -10.44
CA GLY A 292 -28.10 0.56 -11.61
C GLY A 292 -27.30 0.22 -12.86
N PRO A 293 -27.67 0.78 -14.03
CA PRO A 293 -27.09 0.39 -15.31
C PRO A 293 -25.63 0.83 -15.50
N ASP A 294 -25.19 1.87 -14.78
CA ASP A 294 -23.85 2.45 -14.93
C ASP A 294 -22.86 1.97 -13.86
N HIS A 295 -23.34 1.16 -12.90
CA HIS A 295 -22.55 0.68 -11.77
C HIS A 295 -22.41 -0.84 -11.77
N GLY A 296 -21.31 -1.30 -11.20
CA GLY A 296 -21.04 -2.71 -10.97
C GLY A 296 -21.56 -3.17 -9.62
N THR A 297 -20.76 -3.98 -8.94
CA THR A 297 -21.06 -4.45 -7.58
C THR A 297 -19.77 -4.62 -6.80
N ALA A 298 -19.86 -4.92 -5.51
CA ALA A 298 -18.70 -5.13 -4.66
C ALA A 298 -18.81 -6.42 -3.85
N VAL A 299 -17.68 -7.07 -3.59
CA VAL A 299 -17.56 -8.12 -2.57
C VAL A 299 -16.52 -7.68 -1.56
N VAL A 300 -16.96 -7.39 -0.33
CA VAL A 300 -16.10 -7.06 0.79
C VAL A 300 -16.24 -8.17 1.82
N ARG A 301 -15.15 -8.89 2.09
CA ARG A 301 -15.22 -10.04 3.01
C ARG A 301 -14.01 -10.17 3.92
N ASN A 302 -14.26 -10.49 5.19
CA ASN A 302 -13.21 -10.70 6.18
C ASN A 302 -12.31 -9.46 6.31
N VAL A 303 -12.92 -8.35 6.74
CA VAL A 303 -12.23 -7.08 7.00
C VAL A 303 -12.38 -6.73 8.47
N THR A 304 -11.26 -6.58 9.17
CA THR A 304 -11.24 -6.26 10.58
C THR A 304 -10.44 -4.99 10.84
N TRP A 305 -11.04 -4.07 11.60
CA TRP A 305 -10.32 -3.01 12.30
C TRP A 305 -10.34 -3.30 13.78
N ASP A 306 -9.18 -3.44 14.41
CA ASP A 306 -9.02 -3.83 15.81
C ASP A 306 -8.12 -2.85 16.57
N GLY A 307 -8.68 -2.15 17.55
CA GLY A 307 -7.94 -1.18 18.36
C GLY A 307 -7.70 0.13 17.61
N VAL A 308 -8.79 0.80 17.21
CA VAL A 308 -8.73 2.13 16.61
C VAL A 308 -8.99 3.20 17.67
N ILE A 309 -8.04 4.10 17.85
CA ILE A 309 -8.17 5.30 18.68
C ILE A 309 -8.63 6.44 17.78
N VAL A 310 -9.82 6.97 18.09
CA VAL A 310 -10.42 8.11 17.39
C VAL A 310 -10.10 9.39 18.16
N ASP A 311 -9.44 10.34 17.51
CA ASP A 311 -9.07 11.61 18.11
C ASP A 311 -9.54 12.76 17.21
N ASN A 312 -10.68 13.34 17.56
CA ASN A 312 -11.26 14.49 16.86
C ASN A 312 -11.58 14.24 15.37
N CYS A 313 -11.87 13.00 14.97
CA CYS A 313 -12.34 12.69 13.61
C CYS A 313 -13.80 13.12 13.39
N GLY A 314 -14.23 13.40 12.16
CA GLY A 314 -15.63 13.71 11.85
C GLY A 314 -16.57 12.58 12.31
N ALA A 315 -16.30 11.36 11.86
CA ALA A 315 -16.91 10.13 12.32
C ALA A 315 -15.85 9.09 12.74
N ALA A 316 -16.24 8.11 13.54
CA ALA A 316 -15.40 6.98 13.90
C ALA A 316 -15.52 5.83 12.90
N PHE A 317 -16.73 5.56 12.41
CA PHE A 317 -16.96 4.57 11.36
C PHE A 317 -18.07 5.02 10.43
N GLU A 318 -17.88 4.85 9.13
CA GLU A 318 -18.90 5.12 8.12
C GLU A 318 -18.96 3.95 7.14
N PHE A 319 -20.15 3.41 6.91
CA PHE A 319 -20.41 2.55 5.76
C PHE A 319 -21.50 3.20 4.90
N ASP A 320 -21.05 3.69 3.75
CA ASP A 320 -21.84 4.32 2.70
C ASP A 320 -21.98 3.37 1.49
N ALA A 321 -23.23 2.97 1.20
CA ALA A 321 -23.61 2.15 0.06
C ALA A 321 -24.24 2.95 -1.10
N CYS A 322 -24.21 4.28 -1.01
CA CYS A 322 -24.76 5.24 -1.97
C CYS A 322 -23.66 6.19 -2.49
N TYR A 323 -22.43 5.68 -2.64
CA TYR A 323 -21.29 6.53 -2.92
C TYR A 323 -21.40 7.23 -4.29
N ASN A 324 -21.30 8.56 -4.26
CA ASN A 324 -21.27 9.43 -5.44
C ASN A 324 -22.57 9.45 -6.28
N GLU A 325 -23.70 9.07 -5.69
CA GLU A 325 -25.05 9.26 -6.23
C GLU A 325 -25.94 9.94 -5.18
N ASP A 326 -27.18 10.30 -5.55
CA ASP A 326 -28.16 10.85 -4.60
C ASP A 326 -29.08 9.78 -4.00
N GLU A 327 -29.73 10.14 -2.90
CA GLU A 327 -30.61 9.24 -2.14
C GLU A 327 -31.75 8.66 -3.01
N SER A 328 -32.37 9.50 -3.86
CA SER A 328 -33.46 9.06 -4.75
C SER A 328 -32.98 8.04 -5.78
N TYR A 329 -31.75 8.19 -6.30
CA TYR A 329 -31.15 7.21 -7.18
C TYR A 329 -30.91 5.88 -6.43
N CYS A 330 -30.35 5.95 -5.23
CA CYS A 330 -30.03 4.77 -4.43
C CYS A 330 -31.27 4.01 -3.93
N GLU A 331 -32.38 4.71 -3.64
CA GLU A 331 -33.68 4.09 -3.35
C GLU A 331 -34.21 3.27 -4.54
N GLN A 332 -34.04 3.79 -5.76
CA GLN A 332 -34.46 3.12 -7.01
C GLN A 332 -33.49 2.02 -7.44
N HIS A 333 -32.22 2.17 -7.08
CA HIS A 333 -31.11 1.33 -7.50
C HIS A 333 -30.23 0.91 -6.30
N PRO A 334 -30.78 0.16 -5.33
CA PRO A 334 -30.02 -0.24 -4.16
C PRO A 334 -28.80 -1.08 -4.57
N SER A 335 -27.68 -0.90 -3.86
CA SER A 335 -26.45 -1.65 -4.15
C SER A 335 -26.69 -3.16 -4.04
N THR A 336 -26.06 -3.92 -4.94
CA THR A 336 -26.09 -5.39 -4.93
C THR A 336 -24.88 -6.01 -4.24
N ALA A 337 -24.09 -5.18 -3.56
CA ALA A 337 -22.84 -5.59 -2.94
C ALA A 337 -23.03 -6.67 -1.89
N GLN A 338 -22.00 -7.51 -1.75
CA GLN A 338 -21.88 -8.56 -0.74
C GLN A 338 -20.85 -8.15 0.29
N VAL A 339 -21.32 -7.71 1.46
CA VAL A 339 -20.50 -7.31 2.59
C VAL A 339 -20.69 -8.33 3.70
N SER A 340 -19.62 -9.02 4.07
CA SER A 340 -19.69 -10.11 5.06
C SER A 340 -18.43 -10.23 5.89
N GLU A 341 -18.54 -10.78 7.10
CA GLU A 341 -17.41 -10.96 8.00
C GLU A 341 -16.66 -9.64 8.25
N ILE A 342 -17.39 -8.53 8.47
CA ILE A 342 -16.80 -7.24 8.81
C ILE A 342 -16.79 -7.07 10.33
N TYR A 343 -15.61 -6.79 10.89
CA TYR A 343 -15.42 -6.69 12.32
C TYR A 343 -14.82 -5.34 12.73
N VAL A 344 -15.52 -4.63 13.60
CA VAL A 344 -15.09 -3.34 14.16
C VAL A 344 -14.88 -3.51 15.66
N LYS A 345 -13.63 -3.73 16.06
CA LYS A 345 -13.26 -4.19 17.41
C LYS A 345 -12.46 -3.14 18.16
N ASN A 346 -12.78 -2.96 19.45
CA ASN A 346 -12.00 -2.15 20.39
C ASN A 346 -11.80 -0.68 19.94
N PHE A 347 -12.85 -0.07 19.38
CA PHE A 347 -12.83 1.35 19.02
C PHE A 347 -13.04 2.22 20.28
N SER A 348 -12.21 3.25 20.43
CA SER A 348 -12.25 4.16 21.58
C SER A 348 -11.92 5.60 21.19
N GLY A 349 -12.07 6.53 22.13
CA GLY A 349 -11.75 7.95 21.93
C GLY A 349 -12.98 8.81 21.60
N LYS A 350 -12.75 9.91 20.88
CA LYS A 350 -13.77 10.94 20.62
C LYS A 350 -13.80 11.39 19.16
N THR A 351 -15.00 11.44 18.57
CA THR A 351 -15.21 12.23 17.34
C THR A 351 -15.21 13.72 17.66
N SER A 352 -15.15 14.55 16.61
CA SER A 352 -15.32 16.00 16.67
C SER A 352 -16.76 16.37 17.04
N THR A 353 -17.04 17.67 17.14
CA THR A 353 -18.41 18.18 17.33
C THR A 353 -19.19 18.33 16.03
N LYS A 354 -18.60 18.04 14.86
CA LYS A 354 -19.20 18.31 13.54
C LYS A 354 -20.55 17.61 13.33
N TYR A 355 -20.66 16.35 13.74
CA TYR A 355 -21.86 15.53 13.60
C TYR A 355 -22.47 15.12 14.95
N ALA A 356 -22.07 15.78 16.04
CA ALA A 356 -22.53 15.39 17.37
C ALA A 356 -24.08 15.44 17.46
N PRO A 357 -24.73 14.45 18.11
CA PRO A 357 -24.14 13.38 18.92
C PRO A 357 -23.72 12.13 18.13
N THR A 358 -23.87 12.12 16.81
CA THR A 358 -23.55 10.97 15.96
C THR A 358 -22.05 10.70 15.93
N THR A 359 -21.66 9.45 16.21
CA THR A 359 -20.28 8.98 16.21
C THR A 359 -19.93 8.14 14.99
N GLY A 360 -20.93 7.65 14.26
CA GLY A 360 -20.75 6.81 13.07
C GLY A 360 -22.07 6.24 12.58
N HIS A 361 -22.03 5.59 11.43
CA HIS A 361 -23.19 4.96 10.83
C HIS A 361 -22.85 3.70 10.04
N VAL A 362 -23.84 2.81 9.92
CA VAL A 362 -23.83 1.69 8.97
C VAL A 362 -25.14 1.69 8.20
N TYR A 363 -25.07 1.99 6.91
CA TYR A 363 -26.21 1.94 6.02
C TYR A 363 -26.05 0.76 5.07
N CYS A 364 -26.70 -0.36 5.42
CA CYS A 364 -26.69 -1.54 4.58
C CYS A 364 -27.57 -1.30 3.33
N PRO A 365 -27.21 -1.86 2.16
CA PRO A 365 -27.96 -1.61 0.93
C PRO A 365 -29.41 -2.10 0.97
N VAL A 366 -29.64 -3.27 1.57
CA VAL A 366 -30.96 -3.94 1.62
C VAL A 366 -31.09 -4.69 2.93
N GLU A 367 -32.23 -4.56 3.60
CA GLU A 367 -32.48 -5.22 4.89
C GLU A 367 -32.37 -6.75 4.80
N GLY A 368 -31.65 -7.35 5.75
CA GLY A 368 -31.54 -8.80 5.91
C GLY A 368 -30.78 -9.52 4.78
N LYS A 369 -30.08 -8.79 3.90
CA LYS A 369 -29.34 -9.37 2.77
C LYS A 369 -27.96 -8.78 2.64
N ASN A 370 -26.98 -9.65 2.40
CA ASN A 370 -25.66 -9.30 1.88
C ASN A 370 -24.90 -8.21 2.68
N CYS A 371 -25.21 -8.06 3.97
CA CYS A 371 -24.60 -7.09 4.85
C CYS A 371 -24.45 -7.70 6.25
N ASP A 372 -23.21 -8.02 6.61
CA ASP A 372 -22.83 -8.58 7.90
C ASP A 372 -21.64 -7.79 8.46
N VAL A 373 -21.94 -7.00 9.49
CA VAL A 373 -21.02 -6.09 10.18
C VAL A 373 -21.25 -6.20 11.68
N GLU A 374 -20.19 -6.51 12.42
CA GLU A 374 -20.23 -6.69 13.87
C GLU A 374 -19.29 -5.70 14.57
N PHE A 375 -19.79 -5.06 15.63
CA PHE A 375 -19.04 -4.19 16.51
C PHE A 375 -18.83 -4.86 17.86
N THR A 376 -17.62 -4.78 18.39
CA THR A 376 -17.30 -5.27 19.74
C THR A 376 -16.49 -4.23 20.50
N ASN A 377 -16.81 -4.03 21.78
CA ASN A 377 -16.11 -3.07 22.66
C ASN A 377 -16.05 -1.64 22.10
N TRP A 378 -17.19 -1.15 21.57
CA TRP A 378 -17.33 0.23 21.12
C TRP A 378 -17.48 1.20 22.30
N THR A 379 -16.48 2.06 22.49
CA THR A 379 -16.46 3.05 23.60
C THR A 379 -16.37 4.50 23.12
N VAL A 380 -16.46 4.72 21.80
CA VAL A 380 -16.37 6.04 21.19
C VAL A 380 -17.50 6.95 21.68
N LYS A 381 -17.15 8.20 21.98
CA LYS A 381 -18.09 9.29 22.25
C LYS A 381 -17.92 10.39 21.20
N SER A 382 -18.92 11.24 21.06
CA SER A 382 -18.78 12.49 20.35
C SER A 382 -18.01 13.52 21.16
N GLY A 383 -17.60 14.62 20.52
CA GLY A 383 -16.88 15.70 21.19
C GLY A 383 -17.65 16.31 22.38
N THR A 384 -18.98 16.17 22.41
CA THR A 384 -19.84 16.63 23.51
C THR A 384 -19.93 15.63 24.68
N GLY A 385 -19.37 14.42 24.54
CA GLY A 385 -19.42 13.34 25.51
C GLY A 385 -20.64 12.40 25.37
N ALA A 386 -21.65 12.78 24.59
CA ALA A 386 -22.75 11.89 24.18
C ALA A 386 -22.29 10.92 23.08
N GLY A 387 -23.03 9.86 22.80
CA GLY A 387 -22.76 8.99 21.65
C GLY A 387 -24.05 8.42 21.07
N GLN A 388 -24.25 8.61 19.77
CA GLN A 388 -25.31 8.01 18.98
C GLN A 388 -24.69 7.31 17.77
N PHE A 389 -25.11 6.08 17.50
CA PHE A 389 -24.75 5.37 16.28
C PHE A 389 -25.99 5.27 15.40
N LEU A 390 -25.86 5.53 14.10
CA LEU A 390 -26.96 5.40 13.15
C LEU A 390 -26.88 4.08 12.41
N CYS A 391 -28.02 3.49 12.11
CA CYS A 391 -28.10 2.26 11.33
C CYS A 391 -29.33 2.26 10.44
N GLU A 392 -29.17 1.72 9.25
CA GLU A 392 -30.26 1.49 8.31
C GLU A 392 -30.09 0.09 7.71
N ASN A 393 -31.21 -0.62 7.54
CA ASN A 393 -31.26 -1.97 6.97
C ASN A 393 -30.43 -3.02 7.74
N ILE A 394 -30.12 -2.75 9.01
CA ILE A 394 -29.45 -3.65 9.96
C ILE A 394 -29.93 -3.37 11.38
N SER A 395 -30.13 -4.42 12.19
CA SER A 395 -30.58 -4.28 13.58
C SER A 395 -29.41 -4.15 14.56
N SER A 396 -29.67 -3.54 15.73
CA SER A 396 -28.66 -3.43 16.80
C SER A 396 -28.14 -4.79 17.29
N ASP A 397 -28.97 -5.83 17.26
CA ASP A 397 -28.60 -7.18 17.73
C ASP A 397 -27.55 -7.82 16.83
N VAL A 398 -27.65 -7.62 15.50
CA VAL A 398 -26.64 -8.07 14.53
C VAL A 398 -25.38 -7.20 14.64
N LEU A 399 -25.57 -5.89 14.77
CA LEU A 399 -24.47 -4.93 14.79
C LEU A 399 -23.61 -5.02 16.06
N GLY A 400 -24.12 -5.56 17.18
CA GLY A 400 -23.39 -5.64 18.46
C GLY A 400 -23.30 -4.32 19.23
N ILE A 401 -23.96 -3.26 18.75
CA ILE A 401 -24.08 -1.95 19.39
C ILE A 401 -25.49 -1.38 19.23
N THR A 402 -25.95 -0.60 20.22
CA THR A 402 -27.21 0.14 20.10
C THR A 402 -27.10 1.22 19.03
N CYS A 403 -28.02 1.19 18.08
CA CYS A 403 -28.12 2.16 17.00
C CYS A 403 -29.56 2.68 16.85
N LYS A 404 -29.71 3.78 16.11
CA LYS A 404 -31.01 4.37 15.75
C LYS A 404 -31.13 4.50 14.23
N ALA A 405 -32.36 4.46 13.74
CA ALA A 405 -32.64 4.91 12.37
C ALA A 405 -32.16 6.36 12.17
N PRO A 406 -31.71 6.72 10.96
CA PRO A 406 -31.21 8.05 10.61
C PRO A 406 -32.21 9.19 10.90
#